data_AF-A0A401Q1H8-F1
#
_entry.id   AF-A0A401Q1H8-F1
#
_cell.length_a   1.000
_cell.length_b   1.000
_cell.length_c   1.000
_cell.angle_alpha   90.00
_cell.angle_beta   90.00
_cell.angle_gamma   90.00
#
_symmetry.space_group_name_H-M   'P 1'
#
loop_
_entity.id
_entity.type
_entity.pdbx_description
1 polymer ?
#
loop_
_entity_poly.entity_id
_entity_poly.type
_entity_poly.pdbx_seq_one_letter_code
_entity_poly.pdbx_strand_id
1 'polypeptide(L)'
;PAYQNLRQRVDNFVSNHLANHEWNPSLNKNQLRNELRQRVYKSGMLESGVDRIISQVVDPKQHHIFKPQIEKAVHEFMATEMNEEVVPNPPPEPEKQELPAPTSGNSSNALIPA
;
A
#
# COMPACT_ATOMS: atom_id res chain seq x y z
N PRO A 1 6.77 -20.01 -11.16
CA PRO A 1 7.14 -20.19 -12.59
C PRO A 1 8.37 -19.37 -13.02
N ALA A 2 8.42 -18.06 -12.76
CA ALA A 2 9.54 -17.19 -13.15
C ALA A 2 10.92 -17.67 -12.67
N TYR A 3 11.06 -18.06 -11.39
CA TYR A 3 12.35 -18.53 -10.86
C TYR A 3 12.91 -19.75 -11.61
N GLN A 4 12.05 -20.75 -11.89
CA GLN A 4 12.48 -21.94 -12.61
C GLN A 4 12.92 -21.62 -14.04
N ASN A 5 12.22 -20.70 -14.72
CA ASN A 5 12.61 -20.23 -16.05
C ASN A 5 13.96 -19.50 -16.03
N LEU A 6 14.18 -18.62 -15.04
CA LEU A 6 15.44 -17.92 -14.88
C LEU A 6 16.58 -18.90 -14.65
N ARG A 7 16.40 -19.85 -13.72
CA ARG A 7 17.40 -20.87 -13.43
C ARG A 7 17.75 -21.69 -14.67
N GLN A 8 16.75 -22.18 -15.40
CA GLN A 8 17.00 -22.91 -16.65
C GLN A 8 17.75 -22.07 -17.68
N ARG A 9 17.41 -20.78 -17.84
CA ARG A 9 18.13 -19.88 -18.76
C ARG A 9 19.59 -19.70 -18.36
N VAL A 10 19.87 -19.53 -17.07
CA VAL A 10 21.24 -19.42 -16.55
C VAL A 10 22.01 -20.72 -16.77
N ASP A 11 21.41 -21.86 -16.43
CA ASP A 11 22.05 -23.18 -16.59
C ASP A 11 22.41 -23.45 -18.07
N ASN A 12 21.48 -23.17 -18.99
CA ASN A 12 21.72 -23.29 -20.43
C ASN A 12 22.80 -22.33 -20.92
N PHE A 13 22.82 -21.09 -20.43
CA PHE A 13 23.81 -20.10 -20.82
C PHE A 13 25.23 -20.51 -20.40
N VAL A 14 25.37 -20.97 -19.15
CA VAL A 14 26.66 -21.46 -18.62
C VAL A 14 27.12 -22.68 -19.41
N SER A 15 26.22 -23.65 -19.64
CA SER A 15 26.52 -24.86 -20.42
C SER A 15 27.01 -24.51 -21.82
N ASN A 16 26.29 -23.65 -22.55
CA ASN A 16 26.68 -23.20 -23.89
C ASN A 16 28.02 -22.45 -23.90
N HIS A 17 28.28 -21.60 -22.89
CA HIS A 17 29.53 -20.87 -22.82
C HIS A 17 30.74 -21.78 -22.60
N LEU A 18 30.59 -22.77 -21.71
CA LEU A 18 31.64 -23.75 -21.42
C LEU A 18 31.85 -24.75 -22.55
N ALA A 19 30.79 -25.12 -23.29
CA ALA A 19 30.88 -26.01 -24.45
C ALA A 19 31.73 -25.43 -25.59
N ASN A 20 31.79 -24.10 -25.71
CA ASN A 20 32.61 -23.41 -26.72
C ASN A 20 34.09 -23.26 -26.32
N HIS A 21 34.50 -23.77 -25.14
CA HIS A 21 35.88 -23.70 -24.67
C HIS A 21 36.53 -25.07 -24.65
N GLU A 22 37.78 -25.13 -25.12
CA GLU A 22 38.60 -26.34 -25.04
C GLU A 22 39.30 -26.45 -23.69
N TRP A 23 39.19 -27.62 -23.06
CA TRP A 23 39.82 -27.90 -21.78
C TRP A 23 41.27 -28.34 -21.98
N ASN A 24 42.21 -27.58 -21.44
CA ASN A 24 43.62 -27.96 -21.42
C ASN A 24 44.29 -27.56 -20.09
N PRO A 25 45.43 -28.18 -19.72
CA PRO A 25 46.10 -27.93 -18.43
C PRO A 25 46.55 -26.48 -18.22
N SER A 26 46.82 -25.76 -19.31
CA SER A 26 47.28 -24.37 -19.30
C SER A 26 46.14 -23.35 -19.32
N LEU A 27 44.89 -23.80 -19.33
CA LEU A 27 43.71 -22.93 -19.42
C LEU A 27 43.61 -22.02 -18.20
N ASN A 28 43.59 -20.71 -18.44
CA ASN A 28 43.36 -19.74 -17.38
C ASN A 28 41.89 -19.72 -16.95
N LYS A 29 41.56 -20.51 -15.94
CA LYS A 29 40.21 -20.64 -15.39
C LYS A 29 39.65 -19.33 -14.84
N ASN A 30 40.52 -18.43 -14.35
CA ASN A 30 40.08 -17.13 -13.83
C ASN A 30 39.57 -16.22 -14.94
N GLN A 31 40.25 -16.21 -16.10
CA GLN A 31 39.81 -15.45 -17.25
C GLN A 31 38.48 -15.99 -17.79
N LEU A 32 38.36 -17.31 -17.95
CA LEU A 32 37.12 -17.95 -18.40
C LEU A 32 35.93 -17.60 -17.49
N ARG A 33 36.12 -17.66 -16.17
CA ARG A 33 35.10 -17.27 -15.19
C ARG A 33 34.75 -15.78 -15.30
N ASN A 34 35.74 -14.91 -15.52
CA ASN A 34 35.49 -13.49 -15.65
C ASN A 34 34.71 -13.16 -16.93
N GLU A 35 35.08 -13.79 -18.05
CA GLU A 35 34.36 -13.73 -19.32
C GLU A 35 32.91 -14.20 -19.18
N LEU A 36 32.68 -15.31 -18.48
CA LEU A 36 31.33 -15.81 -18.21
C LEU A 36 30.51 -14.79 -17.41
N ARG A 37 31.07 -14.22 -16.33
CA ARG A 37 30.39 -13.19 -15.54
C ARG A 37 30.02 -11.97 -16.39
N GLN A 38 30.95 -11.50 -17.22
CA GLN A 38 30.73 -10.36 -18.11
C GLN A 38 29.64 -10.65 -19.14
N ARG A 39 29.61 -11.85 -19.71
CA ARG A 39 28.57 -12.27 -20.65
C ARG A 39 27.20 -12.40 -19.99
N VAL A 40 27.12 -12.97 -18.79
CA VAL A 40 25.87 -13.05 -18.02
C VAL A 40 25.35 -11.64 -17.72
N TYR A 41 26.22 -10.74 -17.27
CA TYR A 41 25.87 -9.34 -17.02
C TYR A 41 25.34 -8.65 -18.29
N LYS A 42 26.08 -8.72 -19.40
CA LYS A 42 25.70 -8.10 -20.68
C LYS A 42 24.41 -8.67 -21.27
N SER A 43 24.06 -9.92 -20.97
CA SER A 43 22.83 -10.54 -21.47
C SER A 43 21.55 -9.96 -20.85
N GLY A 44 21.65 -9.26 -19.72
CA GLY A 44 20.50 -8.73 -18.98
C GLY A 44 19.56 -9.79 -18.38
N MET A 45 19.89 -11.08 -18.49
CA MET A 45 18.97 -12.16 -18.11
C MET A 45 18.66 -12.19 -16.62
N LEU A 46 19.63 -11.81 -15.78
CA LEU A 46 19.46 -11.79 -14.34
C LEU A 46 18.55 -10.63 -13.93
N GLU A 47 18.78 -9.44 -14.48
CA GLU A 47 17.97 -8.26 -14.21
C GLU A 47 16.51 -8.48 -14.61
N SER A 48 16.27 -8.88 -15.87
CA SER A 48 14.92 -9.19 -16.36
C SER A 48 14.29 -10.37 -15.61
N GLY A 49 15.09 -11.38 -15.26
CA GLY A 49 14.61 -12.54 -14.51
C GLY A 49 14.17 -12.18 -13.09
N VAL A 50 14.92 -11.33 -12.40
CA VAL A 50 14.61 -10.84 -11.05
C VAL A 50 13.35 -9.98 -11.08
N ASP A 51 13.24 -9.05 -12.02
CA ASP A 51 12.04 -8.22 -12.20
C ASP A 51 10.78 -9.09 -12.38
N ARG A 52 10.86 -10.11 -13.25
CA ARG A 52 9.77 -11.08 -13.45
C ARG A 52 9.40 -11.84 -12.17
N ILE A 53 10.37 -12.14 -11.31
CA ILE A 53 10.13 -12.82 -10.02
C ILE A 53 9.42 -11.86 -9.06
N ILE A 54 9.85 -10.60 -8.99
CA ILE A 54 9.22 -9.56 -8.17
C ILE A 54 7.75 -9.43 -8.55
N SER A 55 7.45 -9.25 -9.84
CA SER A 55 6.06 -9.09 -10.30
C SER A 55 5.17 -10.31 -10.04
N GLN A 56 5.73 -11.52 -10.03
CA GLN A 56 4.93 -12.75 -9.82
C GLN A 56 4.79 -13.14 -8.35
N VAL A 57 5.75 -12.79 -7.52
CA VAL A 57 5.86 -13.35 -6.16
C VAL A 57 5.77 -12.28 -5.09
N VAL A 58 6.29 -11.09 -5.36
CA VAL A 58 6.35 -9.99 -4.41
C VAL A 58 5.12 -9.10 -4.55
N ASP A 59 4.81 -8.63 -5.77
CA ASP A 59 3.69 -7.70 -6.00
C ASP A 59 2.34 -8.27 -5.53
N PRO A 60 1.97 -9.54 -5.81
CA PRO A 60 0.71 -10.09 -5.33
C PRO A 60 0.64 -10.18 -3.80
N LYS A 61 1.79 -10.43 -3.14
CA LYS A 61 1.87 -10.46 -1.68
C LYS A 61 1.72 -9.07 -1.09
N GLN A 62 2.32 -8.04 -1.70
CA GLN A 62 2.14 -6.66 -1.26
C GLN A 62 0.68 -6.24 -1.42
N HIS A 63 0.08 -6.53 -2.58
CA HIS A 63 -1.32 -6.22 -2.85
C HIS A 63 -2.25 -6.87 -1.83
N HIS A 64 -2.06 -8.15 -1.50
CA HIS A 64 -2.88 -8.85 -0.51
C HIS A 64 -2.74 -8.31 0.93
N ILE A 65 -1.58 -7.74 1.29
CA ILE A 65 -1.35 -7.18 2.63
C ILE A 65 -1.95 -5.78 2.75
N PHE A 66 -1.68 -4.90 1.77
CA PHE A 66 -2.06 -3.50 1.86
C PHE A 66 -3.50 -3.24 1.46
N LYS A 67 -4.03 -3.95 0.46
CA LYS A 67 -5.39 -3.69 -0.03
C LYS A 67 -6.47 -3.86 1.02
N PRO A 68 -6.52 -4.94 1.83
CA PRO A 68 -7.53 -5.06 2.88
C PRO A 68 -7.45 -3.95 3.92
N GLN A 69 -6.24 -3.44 4.22
CA GLN A 69 -6.06 -2.33 5.15
C GLN A 69 -6.54 -1.01 4.56
N ILE A 70 -6.23 -0.75 3.28
CA ILE A 70 -6.71 0.43 2.55
C ILE A 70 -8.23 0.39 2.44
N GLU A 71 -8.80 -0.76 2.05
CA GLU A 71 -10.25 -0.95 1.96
C GLU A 71 -10.90 -0.72 3.33
N LYS A 72 -10.36 -1.30 4.41
CA LYS A 72 -10.88 -1.08 5.76
C LYS A 72 -10.85 0.41 6.15
N ALA A 73 -9.73 1.09 5.94
CA ALA A 73 -9.58 2.51 6.28
C ALA A 73 -10.55 3.39 5.50
N VAL A 74 -10.77 3.10 4.21
CA VAL A 74 -11.75 3.81 3.37
C VAL A 74 -13.18 3.58 3.87
N HIS A 75 -13.54 2.33 4.21
CA HIS A 75 -14.87 2.03 4.75
C HIS A 75 -15.11 2.71 6.10
N GLU A 76 -14.11 2.68 6.99
CA GLU A 76 -14.18 3.35 8.28
C GLU A 76 -14.41 4.85 8.10
N PHE A 77 -13.62 5.50 7.24
CA PHE A 77 -13.77 6.92 6.92
C PHE A 77 -15.18 7.25 6.41
N MET A 78 -15.68 6.52 5.40
CA MET A 78 -17.03 6.75 4.84
C MET A 78 -18.15 6.49 5.87
N ALA A 79 -17.97 5.51 6.76
CA ALA A 79 -18.95 5.22 7.81
C ALA A 79 -19.01 6.32 8.87
N THR A 80 -17.87 6.93 9.23
CA THR A 80 -17.85 8.12 10.11
C THR A 80 -18.52 9.32 9.46
N GLU A 81 -18.21 9.62 8.19
CA GLU A 81 -18.80 10.76 7.49
C GLU A 81 -20.33 10.61 7.30
N MET A 82 -20.84 9.40 7.03
CA MET A 82 -22.28 9.14 6.97
C MET A 82 -22.98 9.09 8.34
N ASN A 83 -22.26 8.85 9.44
CA ASN A 83 -22.84 8.90 10.79
C ASN A 83 -22.86 10.32 11.36
N GLU A 84 -21.97 11.23 10.92
CA GLU A 84 -22.05 12.65 11.29
C GLU A 84 -23.19 13.39 10.58
N GLU A 85 -23.73 12.87 9.47
CA GLU A 85 -24.88 13.47 8.77
C GLU A 85 -26.26 12.98 9.28
N VAL A 86 -26.31 11.93 10.12
CA VAL A 86 -27.57 11.46 10.76
C VAL A 86 -27.60 11.93 12.22
N VAL A 87 -27.61 13.24 12.42
CA VAL A 87 -28.16 13.80 13.66
C VAL A 87 -29.67 13.63 13.57
N PRO A 88 -30.33 12.87 14.46
CA PRO A 88 -31.79 12.81 14.50
C PRO A 88 -32.29 14.21 14.79
N ASN A 89 -33.05 14.78 13.85
CA ASN A 89 -33.74 16.06 14.01
C ASN A 89 -34.50 16.03 15.36
N PRO A 90 -34.31 17.01 16.27
CA PRO A 90 -35.02 17.01 17.55
C PRO A 90 -36.54 16.98 17.33
N PRO A 91 -37.31 16.29 18.19
CA PRO A 91 -38.76 16.14 18.00
C PRO A 91 -39.45 17.52 17.97
N PRO A 92 -40.48 17.72 17.13
CA PRO A 92 -41.24 18.96 17.12
C PRO A 92 -41.93 19.16 18.47
N GLU A 93 -41.60 20.28 19.11
CA GLU A 93 -42.13 20.73 20.39
C GLU A 93 -43.64 20.99 20.26
N PRO A 94 -44.50 20.47 21.17
CA PRO A 94 -45.93 20.67 21.08
C PRO A 94 -46.31 22.10 21.49
N GLU A 95 -46.75 22.89 20.51
CA GLU A 95 -47.52 24.12 20.70
C GLU A 95 -48.69 23.89 21.67
N LYS A 96 -48.65 24.55 22.84
CA LYS A 96 -49.85 24.84 23.63
C LYS A 96 -49.86 26.29 24.11
N GLN A 97 -50.54 27.08 23.28
CA GLN A 97 -51.59 28.06 23.61
C GLN A 97 -51.31 29.16 24.65
N GLU A 98 -51.44 30.38 24.15
CA GLU A 98 -51.39 31.68 24.78
C GLU A 98 -52.60 32.01 25.70
N LEU A 99 -52.35 32.92 26.66
CA LEU A 99 -53.23 33.85 27.42
C LEU A 99 -53.56 33.50 28.90
N PRO A 100 -53.78 34.51 29.78
CA PRO A 100 -53.26 35.88 29.86
C PRO A 100 -52.73 36.28 31.28
N ALA A 101 -51.99 37.39 31.38
CA ALA A 101 -51.51 37.98 32.66
C ALA A 101 -52.65 38.58 33.51
N PRO A 102 -52.46 38.82 34.84
CA PRO A 102 -51.95 40.14 35.25
C PRO A 102 -51.18 40.24 36.59
N THR A 103 -50.27 41.23 36.61
CA THR A 103 -50.00 42.27 37.64
C THR A 103 -49.42 41.96 39.04
N SER A 104 -48.58 42.93 39.46
CA SER A 104 -48.18 43.30 40.82
C SER A 104 -46.97 42.54 41.40
N GLY A 105 -45.89 43.16 41.86
CA GLY A 105 -45.57 44.56 42.07
C GLY A 105 -44.26 44.67 42.86
N ASN A 106 -43.65 45.85 42.78
CA ASN A 106 -42.78 46.48 43.78
C ASN A 106 -41.39 45.84 44.00
N SER A 107 -40.36 46.51 43.49
CA SER A 107 -39.52 47.45 44.24
C SER A 107 -38.57 46.77 45.21
N SER A 108 -37.28 46.86 44.94
CA SER A 108 -36.41 47.81 45.66
C SER A 108 -34.96 47.60 45.27
N ASN A 109 -34.30 48.73 44.94
CA ASN A 109 -32.95 49.14 45.33
C ASN A 109 -31.76 48.21 45.05
N ALA A 110 -30.58 48.70 44.75
CA ALA A 110 -30.06 49.99 44.32
C ALA A 110 -28.56 49.74 44.07
N LEU A 111 -27.99 50.64 43.29
CA LEU A 111 -26.60 51.07 43.33
C LEU A 111 -25.60 50.38 42.38
N ILE A 112 -24.98 51.28 41.61
CA ILE A 112 -24.11 51.14 40.44
C ILE A 112 -22.64 51.23 40.91
N PRO A 113 -21.60 51.17 40.04
CA PRO A 113 -20.43 50.31 40.23
C PRO A 113 -19.11 51.10 40.43
N ALA A 114 -18.00 50.33 40.44
CA ALA A 114 -16.59 50.72 40.30
C ALA A 114 -15.88 51.31 41.53
#